data_AF-A0A9E3J2X0-F1
#
_entry.id   AF-A0A9E3J2X0-F1
#
_cell.length_a   1.000
_cell.length_b   1.000
_cell.length_c   1.000
_cell.angle_alpha   90.00
_cell.angle_beta   90.00
_cell.angle_gamma   90.00
#
_symmetry.space_group_name_H-M   'P 1'
#
loop_
_entity.id
_entity.type
_entity.pdbx_description
1 polymer ?
#
loop_
_entity_poly.entity_id
_entity_poly.type
_entity_poly.pdbx_seq_one_letter_code
_entity_poly.pdbx_strand_id
1 'polypeptide(L)'
;VWGLADEKALAAELARDDTASGKRHQVRCLAARPSEAVKAQAWAQVVESDALSNALAEATISGFNQPSQRNLLEPYTEKYFAVIERVWRDRSIQIAMNTVSGLFPSLQDPRTTLDAADAWLAAHEDAAPALRRLVLEGRDDLARALRGQECDAQAVNHG
;
A
#
# COMPACT_ATOMS: atom_id res chain seq x y z
N VAL A 1 33.50 20.44 21.57
CA VAL A 1 32.36 20.53 22.51
C VAL A 1 31.15 20.00 21.79
N TRP A 2 30.81 18.73 22.01
CA TRP A 2 29.67 18.03 21.41
C TRP A 2 28.65 17.80 22.53
N GLY A 3 27.37 18.09 22.31
CA GLY A 3 26.31 17.68 23.24
C GLY A 3 25.53 18.77 24.00
N LEU A 4 25.35 19.96 23.43
CA LEU A 4 24.40 20.97 23.94
C LEU A 4 23.17 21.10 23.03
N ALA A 5 22.71 19.99 22.45
CA ALA A 5 21.34 19.92 21.97
C ALA A 5 20.45 19.80 23.22
N ASP A 6 19.91 20.97 23.61
CA ASP A 6 19.02 21.24 24.73
C ASP A 6 18.12 20.03 25.09
N GLU A 7 18.39 19.39 26.23
CA GLU A 7 17.66 18.21 26.73
C GLU A 7 16.14 18.43 26.74
N LYS A 8 15.70 19.69 26.89
CA LYS A 8 14.29 20.08 26.79
C LYS A 8 13.73 19.98 25.37
N ALA A 9 14.50 20.37 24.37
CA ALA A 9 14.12 20.21 22.97
C ALA A 9 14.09 18.73 22.58
N LEU A 10 15.04 17.93 23.08
CA LEU A 10 15.06 16.48 22.86
C LEU A 10 13.88 15.78 23.55
N ALA A 11 13.55 16.14 24.79
CA ALA A 11 12.37 15.60 25.49
C ALA A 11 11.05 16.02 24.83
N ALA A 12 10.96 17.26 24.32
CA ALA A 12 9.79 17.73 23.59
C ALA A 12 9.65 17.06 22.22
N GLU A 13 10.75 16.80 21.52
CA GLU A 13 10.75 16.03 20.27
C GLU A 13 10.41 14.56 20.53
N LEU A 14 10.95 13.95 21.58
CA LEU A 14 10.64 12.57 21.97
C LEU A 14 9.16 12.42 22.32
N ALA A 15 8.59 13.32 23.14
CA ALA A 15 7.16 13.29 23.45
C ALA A 15 6.28 13.53 22.21
N ARG A 16 6.72 14.40 21.29
CA ARG A 16 6.01 14.63 20.01
C ARG A 16 6.08 13.40 19.12
N ASP A 17 7.25 12.78 18.97
CA ASP A 17 7.42 11.56 18.18
C ASP A 17 6.65 10.39 18.79
N ASP A 18 6.63 10.25 20.11
CA ASP A 18 5.80 9.26 20.82
C ASP A 18 4.31 9.43 20.49
N THR A 19 3.80 10.67 20.46
CA THR A 19 2.40 10.92 20.07
C THR A 19 2.16 10.73 18.57
N ALA A 20 3.13 11.07 17.72
CA ALA A 20 3.04 10.87 16.27
C ALA A 20 3.07 9.37 15.92
N SER A 21 3.97 8.62 16.55
CA SER A 21 4.09 7.17 16.48
C SER A 21 2.83 6.49 17.04
N GLY A 22 2.35 6.93 18.21
CA GLY A 22 1.12 6.46 18.82
C GLY A 22 -0.11 6.66 17.92
N LYS A 23 -0.23 7.85 17.30
CA LYS A 23 -1.31 8.14 16.35
C LYS A 23 -1.22 7.28 15.09
N ARG A 24 -0.02 7.05 14.53
CA ARG A 24 0.18 6.14 13.39
C ARG A 24 -0.20 4.71 13.76
N HIS A 25 0.22 4.24 14.93
CA HIS A 25 -0.12 2.91 15.41
C HIS A 25 -1.63 2.73 15.58
N GLN A 26 -2.30 3.71 16.21
CA GLN A 26 -3.75 3.70 16.36
C GLN A 26 -4.47 3.63 15.00
N VAL A 27 -4.08 4.49 14.04
CA VAL A 27 -4.67 4.49 12.69
C VAL A 27 -4.49 3.15 11.99
N ARG A 28 -3.29 2.56 12.05
CA ARG A 28 -3.03 1.24 11.50
C ARG A 28 -3.95 0.18 12.10
N CYS A 29 -4.06 0.14 13.44
CA CYS A 29 -4.92 -0.80 14.14
C CYS A 29 -6.40 -0.64 13.77
N LEU A 30 -6.88 0.60 13.62
CA LEU A 30 -8.25 0.86 13.19
C LEU A 30 -8.51 0.40 11.75
N ALA A 31 -7.60 0.68 10.82
CA ALA A 31 -7.70 0.25 9.42
C ALA A 31 -7.54 -1.28 9.23
N ALA A 32 -6.89 -1.96 10.19
CA ALA A 32 -6.71 -3.41 10.21
C ALA A 32 -7.93 -4.21 10.67
N ARG A 33 -8.99 -3.56 11.15
CA ARG A 33 -10.19 -4.28 11.61
C ARG A 33 -10.87 -5.04 10.45
N PRO A 34 -11.27 -6.31 10.66
CA PRO A 34 -11.82 -7.18 9.62
C PRO A 34 -13.29 -6.83 9.31
N SER A 35 -13.51 -5.72 8.61
CA SER A 35 -14.85 -5.25 8.22
C SER A 35 -14.81 -4.60 6.85
N GLU A 36 -15.78 -4.91 6.00
CA GLU A 36 -15.95 -4.26 4.69
C GLU A 36 -16.07 -2.75 4.81
N ALA A 37 -16.84 -2.26 5.80
CA ALA A 37 -16.99 -0.83 6.05
C ALA A 37 -15.65 -0.16 6.41
N VAL A 38 -14.79 -0.87 7.16
CA VAL A 38 -13.44 -0.38 7.50
C VAL A 38 -12.55 -0.34 6.26
N LYS A 39 -12.60 -1.35 5.39
CA LYS A 39 -11.85 -1.34 4.11
C LYS A 39 -12.33 -0.22 3.20
N ALA A 40 -13.64 -0.02 3.08
CA ALA A 40 -14.21 1.06 2.28
C ALA A 40 -13.78 2.44 2.82
N GLN A 41 -13.83 2.63 4.13
CA GLN A 41 -13.40 3.87 4.77
C GLN A 41 -11.90 4.13 4.57
N ALA A 42 -11.05 3.13 4.82
CA ALA A 42 -9.61 3.26 4.67
C ALA A 42 -9.23 3.55 3.20
N TRP A 43 -9.90 2.89 2.25
CA TRP A 43 -9.76 3.17 0.82
C TRP A 43 -10.11 4.62 0.49
N ALA A 44 -11.31 5.08 0.87
CA ALA A 44 -11.75 6.45 0.59
C ALA A 44 -10.80 7.49 1.20
N GLN A 45 -10.31 7.27 2.42
CA GLN A 45 -9.37 8.17 3.07
C GLN A 45 -8.03 8.30 2.34
N VAL A 46 -7.55 7.23 1.70
CA VAL A 46 -6.26 7.24 0.99
C VAL A 46 -6.43 7.69 -0.47
N VAL A 47 -7.45 7.17 -1.15
CA VAL A 47 -7.62 7.27 -2.61
C VAL A 47 -8.50 8.46 -3.02
N GLU A 48 -9.47 8.84 -2.19
CA GLU A 48 -10.52 9.82 -2.51
C GLU A 48 -10.36 11.14 -1.73
N SER A 49 -9.49 11.19 -0.72
CA SER A 49 -9.26 12.36 0.13
C SER A 49 -7.78 12.69 0.30
N ASP A 50 -7.46 13.99 0.35
CA ASP A 50 -6.15 14.56 0.66
C ASP A 50 -5.99 15.03 2.13
N ALA A 51 -6.95 14.68 2.99
CA ALA A 51 -6.97 15.14 4.39
C ALA A 51 -5.92 14.48 5.30
N LEU A 52 -5.42 13.30 4.93
CA LEU A 52 -4.41 12.58 5.73
C LEU A 52 -3.02 13.15 5.47
N SER A 53 -2.25 13.35 6.54
CA SER A 53 -0.80 13.52 6.40
C SER A 53 -0.16 12.24 5.86
N ASN A 54 1.00 12.36 5.20
CA ASN A 54 1.70 11.22 4.58
C ASN A 54 1.87 10.04 5.54
N ALA A 55 2.28 10.30 6.77
CA ALA A 55 2.50 9.26 7.76
C ALA A 55 1.19 8.56 8.21
N LEU A 56 0.05 9.26 8.19
CA LEU A 56 -1.25 8.64 8.48
C LEU A 56 -1.80 7.89 7.27
N ALA A 57 -1.53 8.37 6.04
CA ALA A 57 -1.84 7.63 4.82
C ALA A 57 -1.06 6.31 4.78
N GLU A 58 0.25 6.32 5.04
CA GLU A 58 1.08 5.12 5.15
C GLU A 58 0.58 4.16 6.24
N ALA A 59 0.22 4.68 7.43
CA ALA A 59 -0.36 3.86 8.48
C ALA A 59 -1.70 3.23 8.07
N THR A 60 -2.54 3.97 7.35
CA THR A 60 -3.84 3.50 6.84
C THR A 60 -3.66 2.41 5.79
N ILE A 61 -2.78 2.62 4.81
CA ILE A 61 -2.41 1.63 3.78
C ILE A 61 -1.86 0.36 4.44
N SER A 62 -0.96 0.52 5.42
CA SER A 62 -0.41 -0.62 6.15
C SER A 62 -1.46 -1.41 6.91
N GLY A 63 -2.48 -0.76 7.49
CA GLY A 63 -3.59 -1.46 8.13
C GLY A 63 -4.63 -2.00 7.14
N PHE A 64 -4.74 -1.42 5.95
CA PHE A 64 -5.63 -1.91 4.90
C PHE A 64 -5.19 -3.31 4.43
N ASN A 65 -3.91 -3.51 4.16
CA ASN A 65 -3.35 -4.77 3.67
C ASN A 65 -3.15 -5.82 4.77
N GLN A 66 -4.20 -6.60 5.03
CA GLN A 66 -4.15 -7.68 6.01
C GLN A 66 -4.17 -9.05 5.32
N PRO A 67 -3.11 -9.87 5.40
CA PRO A 67 -3.05 -11.19 4.75
C PRO A 67 -4.15 -12.16 5.17
N SER A 68 -4.70 -12.01 6.38
CA SER A 68 -5.80 -12.83 6.89
C SER A 68 -7.19 -12.40 6.40
N GLN A 69 -7.28 -11.34 5.59
CA GLN A 69 -8.53 -10.71 5.18
C GLN A 69 -8.67 -10.64 3.65
N ARG A 70 -8.06 -11.57 2.92
CA ARG A 70 -8.01 -11.57 1.44
C ARG A 70 -9.40 -11.42 0.81
N ASN A 71 -10.41 -12.09 1.37
CA ASN A 71 -11.81 -12.01 0.94
C ASN A 71 -12.36 -10.57 0.99
N LEU A 72 -11.98 -9.76 1.99
CA LEU A 72 -12.39 -8.36 2.10
C LEU A 72 -11.65 -7.46 1.09
N LEU A 73 -10.54 -7.94 0.54
CA LEU A 73 -9.68 -7.20 -0.38
C LEU A 73 -9.94 -7.53 -1.85
N GLU A 74 -10.68 -8.61 -2.16
CA GLU A 74 -11.03 -9.03 -3.54
C GLU A 74 -11.60 -7.90 -4.41
N PRO A 75 -12.54 -7.04 -3.93
CA PRO A 75 -13.13 -6.01 -4.78
C PRO A 75 -12.17 -4.87 -5.16
N TYR A 76 -10.96 -4.85 -4.59
CA TYR A 76 -10.05 -3.72 -4.73
C TYR A 76 -9.03 -3.87 -5.85
N THR A 77 -8.87 -5.06 -6.46
CA THR A 77 -8.00 -5.22 -7.64
C THR A 77 -8.51 -4.35 -8.79
N GLU A 78 -9.79 -4.46 -9.14
CA GLU A 78 -10.39 -3.66 -10.21
C GLU A 78 -10.38 -2.16 -9.85
N LYS A 79 -10.77 -1.82 -8.62
CA LYS A 79 -10.79 -0.42 -8.14
C LYS A 79 -9.40 0.22 -8.19
N TYR A 80 -8.35 -0.53 -7.88
CA TYR A 80 -6.97 -0.05 -7.94
C TYR A 80 -6.60 0.38 -9.35
N PHE A 81 -6.70 -0.51 -10.34
CA PHE A 81 -6.31 -0.19 -11.71
C PHE A 81 -7.19 0.91 -12.33
N ALA A 82 -8.45 1.03 -11.90
CA ALA A 82 -9.34 2.10 -12.35
C ALA A 82 -8.96 3.50 -11.85
N VAL A 83 -8.21 3.63 -10.75
CA VAL A 83 -7.98 4.93 -10.09
C VAL A 83 -6.52 5.38 -10.02
N ILE A 84 -5.54 4.48 -10.19
CA ILE A 84 -4.13 4.81 -9.95
C ILE A 84 -3.60 5.95 -10.82
N GLU A 85 -4.06 6.08 -12.06
CA GLU A 85 -3.64 7.19 -12.92
C GLU A 85 -4.17 8.54 -12.42
N ARG A 86 -5.44 8.57 -11.97
CA ARG A 86 -6.04 9.76 -11.35
C ARG A 86 -5.30 10.13 -10.06
N VAL A 87 -5.06 9.15 -9.19
CA VAL A 87 -4.30 9.36 -7.95
C VAL A 87 -2.92 9.94 -8.25
N TRP A 88 -2.24 9.43 -9.28
CA TRP A 88 -0.93 9.93 -9.70
C TRP A 88 -0.96 11.38 -10.17
N ARG A 89 -2.02 11.75 -10.90
CA ARG A 89 -2.21 13.10 -11.45
C ARG A 89 -2.57 14.13 -10.39
N ASP A 90 -3.45 13.75 -9.47
CA ASP A 90 -4.14 14.70 -8.59
C ASP A 90 -3.45 14.85 -7.23
N ARG A 91 -2.59 13.91 -6.85
CA ARG A 91 -1.94 13.89 -5.52
C ARG A 91 -0.49 14.32 -5.62
N SER A 92 0.07 14.73 -4.47
CA SER A 92 1.51 14.96 -4.38
C SER A 92 2.27 13.68 -4.73
N ILE A 93 3.41 13.83 -5.40
CA ILE A 93 4.18 12.68 -5.90
C ILE A 93 4.50 11.65 -4.80
N GLN A 94 4.82 12.11 -3.59
CA GLN A 94 5.07 11.24 -2.44
C GLN A 94 3.83 10.41 -2.05
N ILE A 95 2.66 11.05 -1.99
CA ILE A 95 1.40 10.35 -1.67
C ILE A 95 1.04 9.38 -2.80
N ALA A 96 1.19 9.80 -4.05
CA ALA A 96 0.94 8.95 -5.21
C ALA A 96 1.82 7.69 -5.19
N MET A 97 3.13 7.84 -4.99
CA MET A 97 4.06 6.71 -4.89
C MET A 97 3.68 5.77 -3.74
N ASN A 98 3.41 6.30 -2.54
CA ASN A 98 3.00 5.50 -1.39
C ASN A 98 1.69 4.76 -1.65
N THR A 99 0.73 5.41 -2.32
CA THR A 99 -0.59 4.82 -2.62
C THR A 99 -0.48 3.73 -3.67
N VAL A 100 0.25 3.97 -4.77
CA VAL A 100 0.43 3.00 -5.86
C VAL A 100 1.20 1.77 -5.36
N SER A 101 2.38 1.96 -4.78
CA SER A 101 3.18 0.82 -4.28
C SER A 101 2.48 0.12 -3.12
N GLY A 102 1.88 0.90 -2.22
CA GLY A 102 1.29 0.37 -1.00
C GLY A 102 -0.06 -0.32 -1.21
N LEU A 103 -0.88 0.09 -2.18
CA LEU A 103 -2.17 -0.54 -2.46
C LEU A 103 -2.13 -1.53 -3.63
N PHE A 104 -0.95 -1.81 -4.20
CA PHE A 104 -0.83 -2.83 -5.24
C PHE A 104 -1.43 -4.16 -4.76
N PRO A 105 -2.36 -4.78 -5.51
CA PRO A 105 -3.21 -5.87 -5.02
C PRO A 105 -2.49 -7.24 -5.02
N SER A 106 -1.42 -7.34 -4.23
CA SER A 106 -0.57 -8.53 -4.09
C SER A 106 -1.16 -9.63 -3.18
N LEU A 107 -2.20 -9.32 -2.40
CA LEU A 107 -2.85 -10.26 -1.48
C LEU A 107 -4.11 -10.91 -2.05
N GLN A 108 -4.62 -10.40 -3.17
CA GLN A 108 -5.77 -10.91 -3.91
C GLN A 108 -5.35 -12.12 -4.76
N ASP A 109 -6.24 -12.58 -5.64
CA ASP A 109 -5.94 -13.66 -6.58
C ASP A 109 -4.73 -13.28 -7.47
N PRO A 110 -3.60 -14.01 -7.39
CA PRO A 110 -2.39 -13.61 -8.09
C PRO A 110 -2.54 -13.57 -9.60
N ARG A 111 -3.30 -14.51 -10.19
CA ARG A 111 -3.49 -14.58 -11.65
C ARG A 111 -4.31 -13.40 -12.15
N THR A 112 -5.45 -13.15 -11.51
CA THR A 112 -6.31 -12.00 -11.80
C THR A 112 -5.56 -10.67 -11.66
N THR A 113 -4.72 -10.52 -10.64
CA THR A 113 -3.91 -9.32 -10.48
C THR A 113 -2.85 -9.16 -11.57
N LEU A 114 -2.16 -10.25 -11.97
CA LEU A 114 -1.17 -10.20 -13.05
C LEU A 114 -1.82 -9.81 -14.38
N ASP A 115 -2.94 -10.45 -14.73
CA ASP A 115 -3.70 -10.14 -15.96
C ASP A 115 -4.17 -8.68 -15.98
N ALA A 116 -4.68 -8.18 -14.85
CA ALA A 116 -5.10 -6.79 -14.72
C ALA A 116 -3.91 -5.80 -14.83
N ALA A 117 -2.75 -6.15 -14.27
CA ALA A 117 -1.54 -5.32 -14.38
C ALA A 117 -1.06 -5.24 -15.83
N ASP A 118 -0.99 -6.37 -16.54
CA ASP A 118 -0.55 -6.41 -17.94
C ASP A 118 -1.54 -5.68 -18.86
N ALA A 119 -2.85 -5.87 -18.65
CA ALA A 119 -3.88 -5.14 -19.38
C ALA A 119 -3.78 -3.63 -19.15
N TRP A 120 -3.57 -3.20 -17.90
CA TRP A 120 -3.40 -1.79 -17.57
C TRP A 120 -2.14 -1.20 -18.22
N LEU A 121 -1.01 -1.91 -18.17
CA LEU A 121 0.26 -1.48 -18.77
C LEU A 121 0.17 -1.36 -20.30
N ALA A 122 -0.57 -2.24 -20.96
CA ALA A 122 -0.79 -2.18 -22.41
C ALA A 122 -1.75 -1.04 -22.80
N ALA A 123 -2.79 -0.78 -22.00
CA ALA A 123 -3.76 0.28 -22.29
C ALA A 123 -3.25 1.70 -22.01
N HIS A 124 -2.23 1.86 -21.15
CA HIS A 124 -1.75 3.15 -20.66
C HIS A 124 -0.29 3.41 -21.02
N GLU A 125 0.10 3.23 -22.29
CA GLU A 125 1.47 3.46 -22.77
C GLU A 125 1.96 4.89 -22.49
N ASP A 126 1.06 5.87 -22.56
CA ASP A 126 1.34 7.29 -22.35
C ASP A 126 1.29 7.73 -20.88
N ALA A 127 0.96 6.83 -19.94
CA ALA A 127 0.97 7.16 -18.52
C ALA A 127 2.39 7.52 -18.05
N ALA A 128 2.47 8.33 -16.98
CA ALA A 128 3.73 8.81 -16.44
C ALA A 128 4.75 7.66 -16.27
N PRO A 129 6.01 7.78 -16.77
CA PRO A 129 6.97 6.67 -16.74
C PRO A 129 7.22 6.09 -15.35
N ALA A 130 7.24 6.94 -14.32
CA ALA A 130 7.39 6.51 -12.94
C ALA A 130 6.17 5.72 -12.43
N LEU A 131 4.94 6.07 -12.82
CA LEU A 131 3.75 5.30 -12.49
C LEU A 131 3.80 3.91 -13.13
N ARG A 132 4.08 3.86 -14.44
CA ARG A 132 4.20 2.60 -15.19
C ARG A 132 5.25 1.69 -14.58
N ARG A 133 6.38 2.26 -14.17
CA ARG A 133 7.46 1.54 -13.48
C ARG A 133 7.00 0.90 -12.18
N LEU A 134 6.26 1.61 -11.32
CA LEU A 134 5.76 1.03 -10.06
C LEU A 134 4.78 -0.13 -10.29
N VAL A 135 3.92 -0.03 -11.31
CA VAL A 135 3.01 -1.13 -11.68
C VAL A 135 3.79 -2.33 -12.21
N LEU A 136 4.79 -2.10 -13.06
CA LEU A 136 5.71 -3.14 -13.55
C LEU A 136 6.44 -3.85 -12.41
N GLU A 137 7.02 -3.10 -11.46
CA GLU A 137 7.72 -3.64 -10.30
C GLU A 137 6.79 -4.49 -9.42
N GLY A 138 5.59 -3.99 -9.11
CA GLY A 138 4.59 -4.74 -8.35
C GLY A 138 4.15 -6.04 -9.03
N ARG A 139 3.96 -6.00 -10.36
CA ARG A 139 3.66 -7.20 -11.16
C ARG A 139 4.80 -8.21 -11.10
N ASP A 140 6.03 -7.77 -11.32
CA ASP A 140 7.21 -8.65 -11.37
C ASP A 140 7.48 -9.33 -10.02
N ASP A 141 7.31 -8.60 -8.92
CA ASP A 141 7.43 -9.14 -7.57
C ASP A 141 6.32 -10.16 -7.26
N LEU A 142 5.08 -9.90 -7.67
CA LEU A 142 3.98 -10.86 -7.53
C LEU A 142 4.24 -12.14 -8.36
N ALA A 143 4.68 -11.98 -9.61
CA ALA A 143 5.00 -13.12 -10.47
C ALA A 143 6.16 -13.96 -9.90
N ARG A 144 7.16 -13.30 -9.31
CA ARG A 144 8.28 -13.99 -8.63
C ARG A 144 7.80 -14.76 -7.40
N ALA A 145 6.95 -14.15 -6.58
CA ALA A 145 6.39 -14.79 -5.39
C ALA A 145 5.56 -16.04 -5.75
N LEU A 146 4.75 -15.97 -6.84
CA LEU A 146 3.95 -17.10 -7.30
C LEU A 146 4.83 -18.29 -7.76
N ARG A 147 5.87 -18.02 -8.55
CA ARG A 147 6.82 -19.08 -8.97
C ARG A 147 7.51 -19.75 -7.79
N GLY A 148 7.88 -18.97 -6.76
CA GLY A 148 8.47 -19.52 -5.54
C GLY A 148 7.52 -20.49 -4.82
N GLN A 149 6.25 -20.08 -4.64
CA GLN A 149 5.22 -20.91 -4.01
C GLN A 149 4.95 -22.20 -4.79
N GLU A 150 4.93 -22.15 -6.12
CA GLU A 150 4.75 -23.33 -6.97
C GLU A 150 5.93 -24.31 -6.86
N CYS A 151 7.17 -23.81 -6.83
CA CYS A 151 8.37 -24.64 -6.62
C CYS A 151 8.36 -25.31 -5.24
N ASP A 152 8.03 -24.56 -4.18
CA ASP A 152 7.98 -25.10 -2.82
C ASP A 152 6.89 -26.18 -2.69
N ALA A 153 5.71 -25.97 -3.29
CA ALA A 153 4.63 -26.95 -3.29
C ALA A 153 5.01 -28.24 -4.05
N GLN A 154 5.76 -28.12 -5.15
CA GLN A 154 6.28 -29.29 -5.87
C GLN A 154 7.33 -30.04 -5.07
N ALA A 155 8.24 -29.34 -4.37
CA ALA A 155 9.25 -29.97 -3.52
C ALA A 155 8.64 -30.77 -2.35
N VAL A 156 7.58 -30.24 -1.72
CA VAL A 156 6.85 -30.94 -0.64
C VAL A 156 6.10 -32.18 -1.13
N ASN A 157 5.59 -32.18 -2.36
CA ASN A 157 4.86 -33.33 -2.92
C ASN A 157 5.77 -34.47 -3.41
N HIS A 158 7.09 -34.26 -3.51
CA HIS A 158 8.06 -35.26 -4.00
C HIS A 158 9.06 -35.72 -2.91
N GLY A 159 8.86 -35.34 -1.64
CA GLY A 159 9.63 -35.78 -0.48
C GLY A 159 8.81 -36.68 0.45
#